data_AF-A0ABD5VEX1-F1
#
_entry.id   AF-A0ABD5VEX1-F1
#
_cell.length_a   1.000
_cell.length_b   1.000
_cell.length_c   1.000
_cell.angle_alpha   90.00
_cell.angle_beta   90.00
_cell.angle_gamma   90.00
#
_symmetry.space_group_name_H-M   'P 1'
#
loop_
_entity.id
_entity.type
_entity.pdbx_description
1 polymer ?
#
loop_
_entity_poly.entity_id
_entity_poly.type
_entity_poly.pdbx_seq_one_letter_code
_entity_poly.pdbx_strand_id
1 'polypeptide(L)'
;MKRGRDPVERAASDDEDLQEIATWEPRTRLDRFAVGFYERIFPAIRGLVLATAVLFTLAILFASSIGTPRLPVVALFAALSAVPALALAAYVYVADVTTKEPLDLIAATFALAFVFASFAAIVNTAAEPLFAALGGLGVVGYFLLIVAPGEELVKLLAVRFYAYRDGRFDSVVDGAVYGAVAGLGFATIENAIYVTGFVQQATTGIVVDQAIDIAQRRALAGPGHVIYSGIAGYYLGLAKFVDEHRGAVVLKGLVIAAGFHALYNLTIGFAPGIVGGLLGVGPIVAFVVYVVAFDGVAGGFLVLKLYNYRDAYNRVDAGRTYDPDAPVDATEIDPSTNDDPIAPGAKRAQSAQEADESTATWGTDDAETDAGWESTVEDDDSGW
;
A
#
# COMPACT_ATOMS: atom_id res chain seq x y z
N MET A 1 -10.47 3.06 22.55
CA MET A 1 -9.21 2.34 22.26
C MET A 1 -8.03 3.30 22.40
N LYS A 2 -7.36 3.32 23.56
CA LYS A 2 -5.98 3.84 23.62
C LYS A 2 -5.16 2.98 22.65
N ARG A 3 -4.43 3.61 21.74
CA ARG A 3 -3.63 2.88 20.75
C ARG A 3 -2.40 2.31 21.47
N GLY A 4 -2.00 1.09 21.12
CA GLY A 4 -0.73 0.54 21.61
C GLY A 4 0.42 1.47 21.22
N ARG A 5 1.37 1.64 22.13
CA ARG A 5 2.63 2.36 21.89
C ARG A 5 3.55 1.55 20.97
N ASP A 6 4.33 2.23 20.14
CA ASP A 6 5.32 1.58 19.26
C ASP A 6 6.34 0.78 20.11
N PRO A 7 6.89 -0.36 19.64
CA PRO A 7 7.87 -1.15 20.38
C PRO A 7 9.06 -0.33 20.91
N VAL A 8 9.55 0.64 20.14
CA VAL A 8 10.66 1.51 20.56
C VAL A 8 10.19 2.45 21.68
N GLU A 9 9.00 3.02 21.55
CA GLU A 9 8.42 3.91 22.57
C GLU A 9 8.12 3.17 23.89
N ARG A 10 7.67 1.90 23.82
CA ARG A 10 7.40 1.09 25.02
C ARG A 10 8.66 0.74 25.81
N ALA A 11 9.78 0.58 25.14
CA ALA A 11 11.04 0.15 25.72
C ALA A 11 11.96 1.32 26.10
N ALA A 12 11.71 2.52 25.56
CA ALA A 12 12.49 3.71 25.85
C ALA A 12 12.21 4.29 27.24
N SER A 13 13.24 4.86 27.86
CA SER A 13 13.09 5.77 29.00
C SER A 13 12.64 7.15 28.54
N ASP A 14 11.99 7.92 29.43
CA ASP A 14 11.46 9.27 29.14
C ASP A 14 12.49 10.28 28.58
N ASP A 15 13.79 10.04 28.77
CA ASP A 15 14.89 10.91 28.32
C ASP A 15 15.37 10.65 26.87
N GLU A 16 14.88 9.60 26.20
CA GLU A 16 15.29 9.26 24.83
C GLU A 16 14.61 10.14 23.76
N ASP A 17 15.38 10.78 22.87
CA ASP A 17 14.82 11.54 21.75
C ASP A 17 14.35 10.60 20.64
N LEU A 18 13.05 10.32 20.61
CA LEU A 18 12.38 9.47 19.62
C LEU A 18 11.77 10.25 18.45
N GLN A 19 12.19 11.51 18.26
CA GLN A 19 11.66 12.40 17.22
C GLN A 19 11.79 11.80 15.81
N GLU A 20 10.67 11.73 15.10
CA GLU A 20 10.54 11.10 13.78
C GLU A 20 10.89 9.59 13.74
N ILE A 21 11.00 8.94 14.91
CA ILE A 21 11.22 7.50 15.06
C ILE A 21 9.93 6.86 15.57
N ALA A 22 9.46 7.28 16.74
CA ALA A 22 8.20 6.83 17.35
C ALA A 22 7.35 8.00 17.85
N THR A 23 7.98 9.13 18.19
CA THR A 23 7.30 10.37 18.60
C THR A 23 7.46 11.46 17.54
N TRP A 24 6.63 12.51 17.62
CA TRP A 24 6.70 13.62 16.69
C TRP A 24 6.22 14.93 17.30
N GLU A 25 7.08 15.94 17.22
CA GLU A 25 6.78 17.33 17.52
C GLU A 25 7.18 18.26 16.36
N PRO A 26 6.49 19.39 16.15
CA PRO A 26 6.86 20.32 15.08
C PRO A 26 8.18 21.05 15.36
N ARG A 27 9.30 20.61 14.76
CA ARG A 27 10.62 21.24 14.94
C ARG A 27 11.10 22.03 13.71
N THR A 28 10.76 21.57 12.51
CA THR A 28 11.25 22.11 11.24
C THR A 28 10.28 23.11 10.59
N ARG A 29 10.72 23.80 9.52
CA ARG A 29 9.82 24.64 8.70
C ARG A 29 8.74 23.81 8.00
N LEU A 30 9.10 22.60 7.55
CA LEU A 30 8.15 21.69 6.91
C LEU A 30 7.11 21.19 7.92
N ASP A 31 7.50 20.95 9.17
CA ASP A 31 6.55 20.54 10.21
C ASP A 31 5.53 21.64 10.50
N ARG A 32 6.00 22.87 10.68
CA ARG A 32 5.12 24.04 10.90
C ARG A 32 4.21 24.30 9.72
N PHE A 33 4.69 24.09 8.50
CA PHE A 33 3.86 24.12 7.31
C PHE A 33 2.78 23.03 7.36
N ALA A 34 3.16 21.79 7.65
CA ALA A 34 2.24 20.66 7.70
C ALA A 34 1.14 20.86 8.75
N VAL A 35 1.50 21.31 9.97
CA VAL A 35 0.54 21.66 11.03
C VAL A 35 -0.39 22.78 10.56
N GLY A 36 0.18 23.90 10.12
CA GLY A 36 -0.60 25.06 9.69
C GLY A 36 -1.53 24.77 8.51
N PHE A 37 -1.10 23.95 7.56
CA PHE A 37 -1.91 23.53 6.42
C PHE A 37 -3.02 22.57 6.87
N TYR A 38 -2.68 21.57 7.67
CA TYR A 38 -3.65 20.58 8.14
C TYR A 38 -4.74 21.22 9.01
N GLU A 39 -4.38 22.15 9.89
CA GLU A 39 -5.35 22.78 10.79
C GLU A 39 -6.22 23.85 10.10
N ARG A 40 -5.65 24.62 9.17
CA ARG A 40 -6.35 25.77 8.58
C ARG A 40 -7.06 25.45 7.28
N ILE A 41 -6.42 24.64 6.44
CA ILE A 41 -6.85 24.42 5.06
C ILE A 41 -7.60 23.11 4.92
N PHE A 42 -7.19 22.05 5.61
CA PHE A 42 -7.82 20.74 5.47
C PHE A 42 -9.31 20.72 5.87
N PRO A 43 -9.78 21.42 6.92
CA PRO A 43 -11.21 21.51 7.24
C PRO A 43 -12.02 22.20 6.14
N ALA A 44 -11.44 23.21 5.48
CA ALA A 44 -12.08 23.91 4.35
C ALA A 44 -12.11 23.03 3.09
N ILE A 45 -11.05 22.26 2.84
CA ILE A 45 -10.94 21.33 1.72
C ILE A 45 -11.81 20.07 1.93
N ARG A 46 -12.11 19.67 3.16
CA ARG A 46 -12.91 18.46 3.46
C ARG A 46 -14.29 18.48 2.78
N GLY A 47 -14.95 19.64 2.76
CA GLY A 47 -16.22 19.83 2.05
C GLY A 47 -16.09 19.73 0.53
N LEU A 48 -14.99 20.27 -0.03
CA LEU A 48 -14.66 20.17 -1.45
C LEU A 48 -14.33 18.73 -1.86
N VAL A 49 -13.53 18.01 -1.08
CA VAL A 49 -13.17 16.59 -1.33
C VAL A 49 -14.41 15.70 -1.30
N LEU A 50 -15.32 15.90 -0.34
CA LEU A 50 -16.59 15.19 -0.30
C LEU A 50 -17.49 15.53 -1.50
N ALA A 51 -17.60 16.81 -1.86
CA ALA A 51 -18.36 17.24 -3.03
C ALA A 51 -17.77 16.68 -4.33
N THR A 52 -16.45 16.71 -4.50
CA THR A 52 -15.74 16.11 -5.63
C THR A 52 -15.93 14.60 -5.66
N ALA A 53 -15.81 13.88 -4.54
CA ALA A 53 -16.03 12.44 -4.47
C ALA A 53 -17.48 12.05 -4.85
N VAL A 54 -18.47 12.83 -4.40
CA VAL A 54 -19.88 12.66 -4.81
C VAL A 54 -20.06 12.95 -6.29
N LEU A 55 -19.53 14.07 -6.80
CA LEU A 55 -19.60 14.41 -8.23
C LEU A 55 -18.90 13.35 -9.10
N PHE A 56 -17.78 12.80 -8.65
CA PHE A 56 -17.06 11.71 -9.31
C PHE A 56 -17.87 10.42 -9.32
N THR A 57 -18.51 10.09 -8.19
CA THR A 57 -19.42 8.94 -8.08
C THR A 57 -20.61 9.10 -9.03
N LEU A 58 -21.20 10.29 -9.09
CA LEU A 58 -22.29 10.60 -10.01
C LEU A 58 -21.83 10.60 -11.48
N ALA A 59 -20.61 11.06 -11.78
CA ALA A 59 -20.03 11.01 -13.11
C ALA A 59 -19.73 9.58 -13.57
N ILE A 60 -19.26 8.71 -12.67
CA ILE A 60 -19.07 7.27 -12.93
C ILE A 60 -20.43 6.59 -13.18
N LEU A 61 -21.44 6.89 -12.35
CA LEU A 61 -22.79 6.36 -12.52
C LEU A 61 -23.46 6.87 -13.80
N PHE A 62 -23.20 8.11 -14.20
CA PHE A 62 -23.70 8.72 -15.44
C PHE A 62 -22.96 8.22 -16.70
N ALA A 63 -21.64 8.09 -16.66
CA ALA A 63 -20.86 7.48 -17.74
C ALA A 63 -21.21 6.00 -17.93
N SER A 64 -21.63 5.31 -16.86
CA SER A 64 -22.14 3.94 -16.90
C SER A 64 -23.59 3.84 -17.39
N SER A 65 -24.34 4.94 -17.47
CA SER A 65 -25.75 4.97 -17.91
C SER A 65 -25.95 5.41 -19.36
N ILE A 66 -24.89 5.87 -20.05
CA ILE A 66 -24.89 6.13 -21.49
C ILE A 66 -24.32 4.89 -22.22
N GLY A 67 -25.19 4.24 -22.99
CA GLY A 67 -24.97 2.90 -23.52
C GLY A 67 -23.64 2.67 -24.25
N THR A 68 -22.96 1.60 -23.85
CA THR A 68 -22.04 0.85 -24.73
C THR A 68 -22.14 -0.65 -24.44
N PRO A 69 -22.44 -1.51 -25.43
CA PRO A 69 -22.30 -2.95 -25.30
C PRO A 69 -20.81 -3.31 -25.47
N ARG A 70 -19.99 -3.09 -24.42
CA ARG A 70 -18.59 -3.58 -24.36
C ARG A 70 -18.20 -4.16 -23.00
N LEU A 71 -19.20 -4.49 -22.17
CA LEU A 71 -19.00 -5.15 -20.88
C LEU A 71 -18.10 -6.41 -20.93
N PRO A 72 -18.19 -7.32 -21.92
CA PRO A 72 -17.35 -8.52 -21.89
C PRO A 72 -15.88 -8.21 -22.21
N VAL A 73 -15.57 -7.22 -23.05
CA VAL A 73 -14.18 -6.88 -23.42
C VAL A 73 -13.51 -6.08 -22.30
N VAL A 74 -14.22 -5.13 -21.69
CA VAL A 74 -13.70 -4.36 -20.54
C VAL A 74 -13.57 -5.24 -19.30
N ALA A 75 -14.55 -6.10 -19.01
CA ALA A 75 -14.45 -7.08 -17.93
C ALA A 75 -13.37 -8.14 -18.18
N LEU A 76 -13.16 -8.56 -19.44
CA LEU A 76 -12.07 -9.45 -19.82
C LEU A 76 -10.70 -8.78 -19.65
N PHE A 77 -10.52 -7.54 -20.07
CA PHE A 77 -9.26 -6.82 -19.85
C PHE A 77 -9.03 -6.50 -18.36
N ALA A 78 -10.07 -6.16 -17.60
CA ALA A 78 -9.97 -6.01 -16.14
C ALA A 78 -9.58 -7.34 -15.46
N ALA A 79 -10.23 -8.45 -15.83
CA ALA A 79 -9.90 -9.78 -15.34
C ALA A 79 -8.48 -10.22 -15.73
N LEU A 80 -8.06 -10.00 -16.99
CA LEU A 80 -6.71 -10.28 -17.47
C LEU A 80 -5.66 -9.38 -16.82
N SER A 81 -5.99 -8.12 -16.48
CA SER A 81 -5.10 -7.23 -15.72
C SER A 81 -4.97 -7.64 -14.26
N ALA A 82 -5.99 -8.30 -13.71
CA ALA A 82 -5.93 -8.90 -12.38
C ALA A 82 -5.07 -10.17 -12.35
N VAL A 83 -4.79 -10.82 -13.50
CA VAL A 83 -3.98 -12.04 -13.54
C VAL A 83 -2.54 -11.81 -13.06
N PRO A 84 -1.76 -10.82 -13.55
CA PRO A 84 -0.45 -10.51 -13.00
C PRO A 84 -0.47 -10.13 -11.52
N ALA A 85 -1.50 -9.38 -11.09
CA ALA A 85 -1.68 -8.97 -9.70
C ALA A 85 -1.95 -10.16 -8.77
N LEU A 86 -2.87 -11.04 -9.16
CA LEU A 86 -3.21 -12.26 -8.43
C LEU A 86 -2.09 -13.30 -8.51
N ALA A 87 -1.38 -13.41 -9.63
CA ALA A 87 -0.22 -14.29 -9.78
C ALA A 87 0.95 -13.82 -8.92
N LEU A 88 1.19 -12.51 -8.82
CA LEU A 88 2.24 -11.97 -7.94
C LEU A 88 1.83 -12.08 -6.47
N ALA A 89 0.57 -11.79 -6.12
CA ALA A 89 0.04 -12.01 -4.77
C ALA A 89 0.10 -13.49 -4.36
N ALA A 90 -0.26 -14.40 -5.28
CA ALA A 90 -0.16 -15.85 -5.07
C ALA A 90 1.30 -16.33 -5.01
N TYR A 91 2.20 -15.78 -5.84
CA TYR A 91 3.63 -16.08 -5.75
C TYR A 91 4.21 -15.62 -4.42
N VAL A 92 3.89 -14.40 -3.96
CA VAL A 92 4.29 -13.90 -2.63
C VAL A 92 3.71 -14.79 -1.53
N TYR A 93 2.46 -15.23 -1.66
CA TYR A 93 1.81 -16.14 -0.71
C TYR A 93 2.46 -17.54 -0.66
N VAL A 94 2.87 -18.08 -1.80
CA VAL A 94 3.48 -19.43 -1.91
C VAL A 94 4.97 -19.43 -1.65
N ALA A 95 5.68 -18.35 -1.96
CA ALA A 95 7.13 -18.22 -1.79
C ALA A 95 7.55 -17.90 -0.34
N ASP A 96 6.60 -17.54 0.53
CA ASP A 96 6.89 -17.17 1.91
C ASP A 96 6.68 -18.34 2.87
N VAL A 97 7.79 -18.97 3.26
CA VAL A 97 7.85 -20.02 4.29
C VAL A 97 8.49 -19.47 5.59
N THR A 98 8.81 -18.16 5.68
CA THR A 98 9.82 -17.70 6.65
C THR A 98 9.74 -16.26 7.21
N THR A 99 8.78 -15.37 6.85
CA THR A 99 8.80 -13.96 7.35
C THR A 99 7.58 -13.44 8.13
N LYS A 100 7.83 -12.36 8.90
CA LYS A 100 7.10 -11.85 10.09
C LYS A 100 5.83 -11.02 9.82
N GLU A 101 5.62 -10.52 8.60
CA GLU A 101 4.42 -9.73 8.26
C GLU A 101 3.30 -10.62 7.72
N PRO A 102 2.04 -10.39 8.13
CA PRO A 102 0.90 -11.17 7.66
C PRO A 102 0.65 -11.00 6.14
N LEU A 103 0.76 -12.10 5.41
CA LEU A 103 0.61 -12.15 3.94
C LEU A 103 -0.74 -11.61 3.44
N ASP A 104 -1.82 -11.78 4.22
CA ASP A 104 -3.12 -11.23 3.89
C ASP A 104 -3.12 -9.69 3.86
N LEU A 105 -2.37 -9.04 4.76
CA LEU A 105 -2.22 -7.58 4.76
C LEU A 105 -1.40 -7.10 3.55
N ILE A 106 -0.35 -7.83 3.19
CA ILE A 106 0.48 -7.54 2.00
C ILE A 106 -0.37 -7.67 0.73
N ALA A 107 -1.04 -8.80 0.53
CA ALA A 107 -1.85 -9.07 -0.65
C ALA A 107 -3.01 -8.08 -0.79
N ALA A 108 -3.72 -7.79 0.31
CA ALA A 108 -4.81 -6.84 0.30
C ALA A 108 -4.33 -5.40 0.04
N THR A 109 -3.20 -4.99 0.61
CA THR A 109 -2.62 -3.67 0.35
C THR A 109 -2.22 -3.51 -1.12
N PHE A 110 -1.56 -4.52 -1.69
CA PHE A 110 -1.22 -4.57 -3.10
C PHE A 110 -2.47 -4.48 -3.99
N ALA A 111 -3.47 -5.33 -3.75
CA ALA A 111 -4.69 -5.39 -4.54
C ALA A 111 -5.48 -4.08 -4.45
N LEU A 112 -5.56 -3.49 -3.27
CA LEU A 112 -6.26 -2.23 -3.08
C LEU A 112 -5.54 -1.07 -3.78
N ALA A 113 -4.20 -1.02 -3.73
CA ALA A 113 -3.43 -0.01 -4.44
C ALA A 113 -3.53 -0.16 -5.97
N PHE A 114 -3.55 -1.40 -6.47
CA PHE A 114 -3.82 -1.72 -7.87
C PHE A 114 -5.19 -1.17 -8.30
N VAL A 115 -6.25 -1.44 -7.54
CA VAL A 115 -7.59 -0.91 -7.86
C VAL A 115 -7.59 0.61 -7.79
N PHE A 116 -6.95 1.16 -6.76
CA PHE A 116 -6.97 2.60 -6.49
C PHE A 116 -6.21 3.45 -7.50
N ALA A 117 -5.22 2.87 -8.17
CA ALA A 117 -4.53 3.52 -9.28
C ALA A 117 -5.50 3.99 -10.38
N SER A 118 -6.61 3.26 -10.58
CA SER A 118 -7.66 3.66 -11.54
C SER A 118 -8.28 5.00 -11.18
N PHE A 119 -8.47 5.32 -9.89
CA PHE A 119 -8.99 6.63 -9.48
C PHE A 119 -8.00 7.75 -9.82
N ALA A 120 -6.71 7.53 -9.56
CA ALA A 120 -5.68 8.50 -9.92
C ALA A 120 -5.62 8.71 -11.44
N ALA A 121 -5.69 7.64 -12.23
CA ALA A 121 -5.72 7.74 -13.69
C ALA A 121 -6.89 8.59 -14.21
N ILE A 122 -8.10 8.42 -13.66
CA ILE A 122 -9.26 9.23 -14.05
C ILE A 122 -9.07 10.70 -13.65
N VAL A 123 -8.60 10.96 -12.42
CA VAL A 123 -8.37 12.34 -11.93
C VAL A 123 -7.31 13.03 -12.78
N ASN A 124 -6.19 12.37 -13.04
CA ASN A 124 -5.10 12.87 -13.89
C ASN A 124 -5.62 13.24 -15.28
N THR A 125 -6.32 12.30 -15.93
CA THR A 125 -6.90 12.52 -17.28
C THR A 125 -7.90 13.67 -17.31
N ALA A 126 -8.77 13.77 -16.30
CA ALA A 126 -9.76 14.85 -16.23
C ALA A 126 -9.14 16.22 -15.96
N ALA A 127 -8.04 16.27 -15.22
CA ALA A 127 -7.35 17.50 -14.86
C ALA A 127 -6.40 18.00 -15.95
N GLU A 128 -5.83 17.11 -16.77
CA GLU A 128 -4.83 17.45 -17.80
C GLU A 128 -5.21 18.66 -18.68
N PRO A 129 -6.43 18.78 -19.23
CA PRO A 129 -6.79 19.92 -20.09
C PRO A 129 -6.74 21.27 -19.38
N LEU A 130 -6.99 21.30 -18.06
CA LEU A 130 -6.98 22.53 -17.26
C LEU A 130 -5.58 23.12 -17.15
N PHE A 131 -4.56 22.26 -17.15
CA PHE A 131 -3.17 22.66 -17.05
C PHE A 131 -2.52 22.84 -18.43
N ALA A 132 -2.96 22.09 -19.45
CA ALA A 132 -2.43 22.19 -20.80
C ALA A 132 -2.49 23.63 -21.36
N ALA A 133 -3.55 24.38 -21.04
CA ALA A 133 -3.72 25.77 -21.45
C ALA A 133 -2.64 26.73 -20.91
N LEU A 134 -1.88 26.33 -19.88
CA LEU A 134 -0.85 27.14 -19.23
C LEU A 134 0.58 26.83 -19.73
N GLY A 135 0.73 25.99 -20.76
CA GLY A 135 2.02 25.66 -21.35
C GLY A 135 3.00 25.02 -20.35
N GLY A 136 4.27 25.41 -20.39
CA GLY A 136 5.31 24.82 -19.53
C GLY A 136 5.05 24.97 -18.02
N LEU A 137 4.46 26.09 -17.59
CA LEU A 137 4.04 26.28 -16.18
C LEU A 137 2.89 25.34 -15.82
N GLY A 138 2.02 25.05 -16.80
CA GLY A 138 0.97 24.06 -16.68
C GLY A 138 1.50 22.66 -16.39
N VAL A 139 2.55 22.22 -17.10
CA VAL A 139 3.19 20.92 -16.88
C VAL A 139 3.75 20.81 -15.46
N VAL A 140 4.42 21.87 -14.99
CA VAL A 140 4.96 21.94 -13.62
C VAL A 140 3.83 21.84 -12.58
N GLY A 141 2.78 22.64 -12.74
CA GLY A 141 1.62 22.63 -11.85
C GLY A 141 0.89 21.28 -11.87
N TYR A 142 0.75 20.67 -13.04
CA TYR A 142 0.07 19.39 -13.21
C TYR A 142 0.77 18.27 -12.43
N PHE A 143 2.10 18.13 -12.60
CA PHE A 143 2.85 17.11 -11.88
C PHE A 143 2.95 17.39 -10.37
N LEU A 144 3.14 18.64 -9.97
CA LEU A 144 3.30 19.01 -8.55
C LEU A 144 2.00 19.02 -7.75
N LEU A 145 0.86 19.36 -8.37
CA LEU A 145 -0.40 19.58 -7.65
C LEU A 145 -1.42 18.49 -7.89
N ILE A 146 -1.35 17.78 -9.01
CA ILE A 146 -2.36 16.76 -9.38
C ILE A 146 -1.74 15.37 -9.36
N VAL A 147 -0.81 15.09 -10.28
CA VAL A 147 -0.33 13.72 -10.53
C VAL A 147 0.37 13.17 -9.30
N ALA A 148 1.48 13.78 -8.85
CA ALA A 148 2.26 13.20 -7.76
C ALA A 148 1.51 13.17 -6.42
N PRO A 149 0.84 14.26 -5.97
CA PRO A 149 0.07 14.19 -4.72
C PRO A 149 -1.12 13.25 -4.80
N GLY A 150 -1.83 13.21 -5.94
CA GLY A 150 -2.99 12.35 -6.14
C GLY A 150 -2.61 10.87 -6.12
N GLU A 151 -1.55 10.51 -6.83
CA GLU A 151 -1.06 9.13 -6.89
C GLU A 151 -0.51 8.65 -5.54
N GLU A 152 0.30 9.44 -4.85
CA GLU A 152 0.78 9.06 -3.52
C GLU A 152 -0.37 9.01 -2.50
N LEU A 153 -1.37 9.87 -2.62
CA LEU A 153 -2.54 9.84 -1.74
C LEU A 153 -3.33 8.55 -1.92
N VAL A 154 -3.62 8.12 -3.15
CA VAL A 154 -4.40 6.89 -3.36
C VAL A 154 -3.63 5.64 -2.91
N LYS A 155 -2.30 5.60 -3.10
CA LYS A 155 -1.46 4.51 -2.57
C LYS A 155 -1.51 4.48 -1.04
N LEU A 156 -1.41 5.64 -0.40
CA LEU A 156 -1.50 5.75 1.06
C LEU A 156 -2.89 5.39 1.59
N LEU A 157 -3.95 5.70 0.84
CA LEU A 157 -5.31 5.30 1.16
C LEU A 157 -5.47 3.77 1.11
N ALA A 158 -4.80 3.07 0.19
CA ALA A 158 -4.82 1.61 0.15
C ALA A 158 -4.28 1.00 1.45
N VAL A 159 -3.14 1.50 1.94
CA VAL A 159 -2.60 1.11 3.26
C VAL A 159 -3.56 1.48 4.39
N ARG A 160 -4.07 2.71 4.35
CA ARG A 160 -4.93 3.27 5.40
C ARG A 160 -6.25 2.52 5.55
N PHE A 161 -6.81 1.99 4.46
CA PHE A 161 -8.09 1.31 4.47
C PHE A 161 -8.06 -0.05 5.15
N TYR A 162 -7.01 -0.83 4.90
CA TYR A 162 -6.90 -2.19 5.40
C TYR A 162 -5.78 -2.35 6.44
N ALA A 163 -4.52 -2.50 6.02
CA ALA A 163 -3.40 -2.83 6.91
C ALA A 163 -3.28 -1.89 8.13
N TYR A 164 -3.47 -0.58 7.94
CA TYR A 164 -3.39 0.39 9.05
C TYR A 164 -4.39 0.14 10.18
N ARG A 165 -5.56 -0.45 9.87
CA ARG A 165 -6.61 -0.75 10.85
C ARG A 165 -6.39 -2.08 11.56
N ASP A 166 -5.50 -2.92 11.05
CA ASP A 166 -5.18 -4.21 11.66
C ASP A 166 -4.33 -4.02 12.93
N GLY A 167 -4.53 -4.91 13.90
CA GLY A 167 -3.76 -4.93 15.15
C GLY A 167 -2.32 -5.38 14.95
N ARG A 168 -2.03 -6.13 13.87
CA ARG A 168 -0.69 -6.61 13.49
C ARG A 168 0.18 -5.51 12.87
N PHE A 169 -0.41 -4.39 12.45
CA PHE A 169 0.36 -3.18 12.16
C PHE A 169 0.70 -2.55 13.51
N ASP A 170 1.83 -2.91 14.08
CA ASP A 170 2.22 -2.58 15.44
C ASP A 170 3.54 -1.81 15.52
N SER A 171 4.19 -1.51 14.38
CA SER A 171 5.40 -0.70 14.32
C SER A 171 5.34 0.43 13.28
N VAL A 172 6.16 1.47 13.44
CA VAL A 172 6.32 2.53 12.42
C VAL A 172 6.85 1.97 11.10
N VAL A 173 7.73 0.96 11.16
CA VAL A 173 8.36 0.36 9.98
C VAL A 173 7.35 -0.39 9.12
N ASP A 174 6.30 -0.96 9.71
CA ASP A 174 5.20 -1.61 8.98
C ASP A 174 4.57 -0.64 7.98
N GLY A 175 4.45 0.64 8.37
CA GLY A 175 3.99 1.70 7.50
C GLY A 175 4.84 1.81 6.23
N ALA A 176 6.16 1.78 6.35
CA ALA A 176 7.08 1.82 5.21
C ALA A 176 6.95 0.57 4.34
N VAL A 177 6.80 -0.61 4.94
CA VAL A 177 6.61 -1.89 4.23
C VAL A 177 5.31 -1.88 3.44
N TYR A 178 4.18 -1.60 4.08
CA TYR A 178 2.88 -1.54 3.40
C TYR A 178 2.82 -0.40 2.37
N GLY A 179 3.48 0.72 2.64
CA GLY A 179 3.67 1.80 1.67
C GLY A 179 4.40 1.34 0.40
N ALA A 180 5.52 0.63 0.57
CA ALA A 180 6.28 0.05 -0.54
C ALA A 180 5.45 -0.97 -1.34
N VAL A 181 4.68 -1.82 -0.65
CA VAL A 181 3.74 -2.78 -1.28
C VAL A 181 2.64 -2.06 -2.07
N ALA A 182 2.07 -0.97 -1.54
CA ALA A 182 1.11 -0.15 -2.26
C ALA A 182 1.72 0.48 -3.52
N GLY A 183 2.96 0.98 -3.42
CA GLY A 183 3.74 1.45 -4.56
C GLY A 183 3.89 0.40 -5.66
N LEU A 184 4.19 -0.85 -5.28
CA LEU A 184 4.32 -1.96 -6.21
C LEU A 184 2.99 -2.33 -6.89
N GLY A 185 1.89 -2.38 -6.14
CA GLY A 185 0.54 -2.62 -6.68
C GLY A 185 0.13 -1.57 -7.69
N PHE A 186 0.38 -0.30 -7.38
CA PHE A 186 0.14 0.82 -8.29
C PHE A 186 1.01 0.74 -9.56
N ALA A 187 2.31 0.53 -9.42
CA ALA A 187 3.23 0.44 -10.56
C ALA A 187 2.86 -0.71 -11.50
N THR A 188 2.32 -1.81 -10.96
CA THR A 188 1.90 -2.98 -11.75
C THR A 188 0.80 -2.62 -12.74
N ILE A 189 -0.28 -1.99 -12.28
CA ILE A 189 -1.40 -1.64 -13.15
C ILE A 189 -1.07 -0.45 -14.05
N GLU A 190 -0.33 0.53 -13.54
CA GLU A 190 0.09 1.66 -14.36
C GLU A 190 0.93 1.15 -15.55
N ASN A 191 1.95 0.34 -15.29
CA ASN A 191 2.76 -0.23 -16.36
C ASN A 191 1.91 -1.07 -17.33
N ALA A 192 0.93 -1.84 -16.85
CA ALA A 192 0.03 -2.60 -17.71
C ALA A 192 -0.85 -1.71 -18.60
N ILE A 193 -1.45 -0.64 -18.07
CA ILE A 193 -2.28 0.32 -18.81
C ILE A 193 -1.44 1.02 -19.89
N TYR A 194 -0.22 1.44 -19.55
CA TYR A 194 0.66 2.11 -20.51
C TYR A 194 1.14 1.16 -21.61
N VAL A 195 1.55 -0.07 -21.27
CA VAL A 195 1.97 -1.08 -22.26
C VAL A 195 0.82 -1.42 -23.21
N THR A 196 -0.40 -1.60 -22.70
CA THR A 196 -1.58 -1.89 -23.54
C THR A 196 -1.93 -0.71 -24.44
N GLY A 197 -1.90 0.53 -23.93
CA GLY A 197 -2.06 1.73 -24.75
C GLY A 197 -1.00 1.86 -25.84
N PHE A 198 0.26 1.50 -25.53
CA PHE A 198 1.38 1.46 -26.47
C PHE A 198 1.15 0.44 -27.59
N VAL A 199 0.71 -0.80 -27.27
CA VAL A 199 0.51 -1.85 -28.29
C VAL A 199 -0.55 -1.39 -29.29
N GLN A 200 -1.62 -0.76 -28.81
CA GLN A 200 -2.66 -0.22 -29.67
C GLN A 200 -2.13 0.89 -30.59
N GLN A 201 -1.27 1.78 -30.08
CA GLN A 201 -0.67 2.87 -30.85
C GLN A 201 0.40 2.41 -31.86
N ALA A 202 1.23 1.43 -31.49
CA ALA A 202 2.21 0.82 -32.40
C ALA A 202 1.52 0.12 -33.59
N THR A 203 0.34 -0.46 -33.35
CA THR A 203 -0.51 -1.07 -34.41
C THR A 203 -1.10 -0.01 -35.36
N THR A 204 -1.12 1.27 -34.96
CA THR A 204 -1.57 2.41 -35.80
C THR A 204 -0.45 3.15 -36.53
N GLY A 205 0.80 2.66 -36.46
CA GLY A 205 1.94 3.20 -37.21
C GLY A 205 2.76 4.28 -36.47
N ILE A 206 2.62 4.41 -35.15
CA ILE A 206 3.57 5.20 -34.35
C ILE A 206 4.95 4.52 -34.37
N VAL A 207 6.00 5.34 -34.49
CA VAL A 207 7.40 4.91 -34.66
C VAL A 207 7.83 4.02 -33.50
N VAL A 208 8.22 2.78 -33.80
CA VAL A 208 8.68 1.75 -32.86
C VAL A 208 9.72 2.29 -31.86
N ASP A 209 10.55 3.25 -32.26
CA ASP A 209 11.59 3.85 -31.43
C ASP A 209 11.05 4.76 -30.30
N GLN A 210 10.02 5.58 -30.56
CA GLN A 210 9.36 6.38 -29.50
C GLN A 210 8.66 5.49 -28.49
N ALA A 211 8.15 4.39 -29.00
CA ALA A 211 7.38 3.43 -28.28
C ALA A 211 8.30 2.61 -27.33
N ILE A 212 9.52 2.25 -27.78
CA ILE A 212 10.57 1.63 -26.96
C ILE A 212 11.12 2.61 -25.90
N ASP A 213 11.32 3.89 -26.24
CA ASP A 213 11.79 4.92 -25.29
C ASP A 213 10.79 5.13 -24.13
N ILE A 214 9.48 5.20 -24.41
CA ILE A 214 8.46 5.31 -23.37
C ILE A 214 8.38 4.04 -22.51
N ALA A 215 8.43 2.85 -23.13
CA ALA A 215 8.40 1.58 -22.39
C ALA A 215 9.61 1.40 -21.47
N GLN A 216 10.81 1.78 -21.93
CA GLN A 216 12.04 1.77 -21.13
C GLN A 216 11.98 2.78 -19.97
N ARG A 217 11.46 3.98 -20.22
CA ARG A 217 11.31 5.02 -19.18
C ARG A 217 10.34 4.63 -18.07
N ARG A 218 9.31 3.85 -18.41
CA ARG A 218 8.23 3.42 -17.50
C ARG A 218 8.56 2.14 -16.74
N ALA A 219 9.17 1.15 -17.41
CA ALA A 219 9.60 -0.09 -16.76
C ALA A 219 10.62 0.16 -15.63
N LEU A 220 11.45 1.19 -15.78
CA LEU A 220 12.43 1.62 -14.78
C LEU A 220 11.91 2.74 -13.85
N ALA A 221 10.66 3.20 -14.00
CA ALA A 221 10.01 4.07 -13.02
C ALA A 221 9.48 3.28 -11.80
N GLY A 222 9.27 1.96 -11.96
CA GLY A 222 8.72 1.07 -10.93
C GLY A 222 9.41 1.14 -9.55
N PRO A 223 10.76 1.16 -9.45
CA PRO A 223 11.45 1.31 -8.17
C PRO A 223 11.11 2.62 -7.44
N GLY A 224 10.94 3.72 -8.18
CA GLY A 224 10.51 5.01 -7.65
C GLY A 224 9.17 4.92 -6.92
N HIS A 225 8.15 4.26 -7.49
CA HIS A 225 6.85 4.09 -6.82
C HIS A 225 6.98 3.36 -5.47
N VAL A 226 7.81 2.32 -5.40
CA VAL A 226 8.07 1.57 -4.16
C VAL A 226 8.73 2.49 -3.12
N ILE A 227 9.72 3.28 -3.53
CA ILE A 227 10.48 4.17 -2.64
C ILE A 227 9.60 5.31 -2.13
N TYR A 228 8.92 6.06 -3.00
CA TYR A 228 8.13 7.23 -2.60
C TYR A 228 6.96 6.82 -1.71
N SER A 229 6.28 5.73 -2.05
CA SER A 229 5.19 5.22 -1.24
C SER A 229 5.67 4.59 0.07
N GLY A 230 6.89 4.02 0.10
CA GLY A 230 7.56 3.66 1.34
C GLY A 230 7.84 4.86 2.26
N ILE A 231 8.23 6.01 1.70
CA ILE A 231 8.39 7.27 2.46
C ILE A 231 7.04 7.74 3.03
N ALA A 232 6.01 7.84 2.18
CA ALA A 232 4.67 8.22 2.64
C ALA A 232 4.15 7.25 3.71
N GLY A 233 4.38 5.95 3.50
CA GLY A 233 4.04 4.87 4.39
C GLY A 233 4.72 4.97 5.76
N TYR A 234 6.01 5.29 5.82
CA TYR A 234 6.74 5.50 7.08
C TYR A 234 6.05 6.56 7.95
N TYR A 235 5.71 7.71 7.36
CA TYR A 235 5.01 8.79 8.09
C TYR A 235 3.56 8.43 8.44
N LEU A 236 2.90 7.58 7.65
CA LEU A 236 1.60 7.01 8.06
C LEU A 236 1.76 6.09 9.27
N GLY A 237 2.79 5.23 9.29
CA GLY A 237 3.14 4.40 10.43
C GLY A 237 3.41 5.23 11.68
N LEU A 238 4.24 6.27 11.58
CA LEU A 238 4.51 7.22 12.66
C LEU A 238 3.22 7.87 13.18
N ALA A 239 2.33 8.30 12.29
CA ALA A 239 1.04 8.88 12.67
C ALA A 239 0.08 7.89 13.37
N LYS A 240 0.39 6.59 13.40
CA LYS A 240 -0.37 5.62 14.20
C LYS A 240 -0.13 5.79 15.69
N PHE A 241 1.10 6.11 16.07
CA PHE A 241 1.59 6.10 17.45
C PHE A 241 1.70 7.49 18.08
N VAL A 242 1.76 8.55 17.28
CA VAL A 242 1.75 9.94 17.80
C VAL A 242 0.34 10.35 18.19
N ASP A 243 0.13 11.00 19.33
CA ASP A 243 -1.20 11.47 19.77
C ASP A 243 -1.63 12.81 19.15
N GLU A 244 -0.74 13.80 19.16
CA GLU A 244 -1.03 15.12 18.61
C GLU A 244 -0.63 15.23 17.13
N HIS A 245 -1.24 16.14 16.37
CA HIS A 245 -0.84 16.48 15.00
C HIS A 245 -0.76 15.32 14.00
N ARG A 246 -1.40 14.16 14.26
CA ARG A 246 -1.39 12.95 13.40
C ARG A 246 -1.56 13.25 11.91
N GLY A 247 -2.54 14.10 11.58
CA GLY A 247 -2.80 14.50 10.21
C GLY A 247 -1.68 15.32 9.56
N ALA A 248 -0.98 16.14 10.35
CA ALA A 248 0.19 16.88 9.89
C ALA A 248 1.38 15.93 9.63
N VAL A 249 1.55 14.88 10.44
CA VAL A 249 2.57 13.84 10.20
C VAL A 249 2.32 13.13 8.86
N VAL A 250 1.07 12.71 8.60
CA VAL A 250 0.67 12.11 7.32
C VAL A 250 0.91 13.08 6.16
N LEU A 251 0.50 14.35 6.33
CA LEU A 251 0.68 15.37 5.30
C LEU A 251 2.16 15.62 4.99
N LYS A 252 3.02 15.66 6.01
CA LYS A 252 4.47 15.79 5.82
C LYS A 252 5.01 14.66 4.95
N GLY A 253 4.66 13.41 5.27
CA GLY A 253 5.06 12.25 4.47
C GLY A 253 4.58 12.35 3.02
N LEU A 254 3.31 12.71 2.82
CA LEU A 254 2.72 12.87 1.50
C LEU A 254 3.42 13.97 0.69
N VAL A 255 3.74 15.11 1.30
CA VAL A 255 4.45 16.21 0.64
C VAL A 255 5.87 15.81 0.24
N ILE A 256 6.59 15.08 1.09
CA ILE A 256 7.94 14.60 0.77
C ILE A 256 7.89 13.60 -0.38
N ALA A 257 7.01 12.59 -0.29
CA ALA A 257 6.85 11.56 -1.31
C ALA A 257 6.40 12.16 -2.66
N ALA A 258 5.37 13.00 -2.65
CA ALA A 258 4.89 13.70 -3.84
C ALA A 258 5.94 14.65 -4.41
N GLY A 259 6.79 15.26 -3.57
CA GLY A 259 7.90 16.09 -4.00
C GLY A 259 8.94 15.31 -4.80
N PHE A 260 9.40 14.16 -4.30
CA PHE A 260 10.30 13.28 -5.05
C PHE A 260 9.66 12.78 -6.35
N HIS A 261 8.42 12.33 -6.27
CA HIS A 261 7.68 11.81 -7.43
C HIS A 261 7.49 12.90 -8.51
N ALA A 262 7.01 14.09 -8.15
CA ALA A 262 6.86 15.19 -9.11
C ALA A 262 8.21 15.60 -9.71
N LEU A 263 9.26 15.65 -8.89
CA LEU A 263 10.60 15.98 -9.38
C LEU A 263 11.08 14.96 -10.40
N TYR A 264 10.88 13.65 -10.16
CA TYR A 264 11.19 12.60 -11.12
C TYR A 264 10.42 12.82 -12.44
N ASN A 265 9.11 13.02 -12.37
CA ASN A 265 8.26 13.25 -13.55
C ASN A 265 8.69 14.48 -14.37
N LEU A 266 9.15 15.53 -13.70
CA LEU A 266 9.62 16.75 -14.36
C LEU A 266 10.99 16.58 -15.03
N THR A 267 11.87 15.76 -14.46
CA THR A 267 13.29 15.71 -14.85
C THR A 267 13.63 14.53 -15.76
N ILE A 268 12.86 13.44 -15.72
CA ILE A 268 13.06 12.24 -16.53
C ILE A 268 13.11 12.51 -18.04
N GLY A 269 12.43 13.56 -18.50
CA GLY A 269 12.39 13.95 -19.92
C GLY A 269 13.74 14.40 -20.48
N PHE A 270 14.57 15.07 -19.67
CA PHE A 270 15.79 15.75 -20.14
C PHE A 270 17.07 15.37 -19.37
N ALA A 271 16.96 15.00 -18.09
CA ALA A 271 18.12 14.71 -17.24
C ALA A 271 19.00 13.56 -17.76
N PRO A 272 18.45 12.45 -18.30
CA PRO A 272 19.25 11.42 -18.98
C PRO A 272 20.13 11.98 -20.11
N GLY A 273 19.65 12.95 -20.89
CA GLY A 273 20.43 13.56 -21.96
C GLY A 273 21.63 14.35 -21.44
N ILE A 274 21.45 15.06 -20.33
CA ILE A 274 22.53 15.79 -19.64
C ILE A 274 23.57 14.80 -19.10
N VAL A 275 23.14 13.73 -18.44
CA VAL A 275 24.02 12.67 -17.92
C VAL A 275 24.82 12.04 -19.06
N GLY A 276 24.19 11.74 -20.19
CA GLY A 276 24.86 11.19 -21.36
C GLY A 276 25.94 12.11 -21.92
N GLY A 277 25.65 13.41 -22.02
CA GLY A 277 26.61 14.43 -22.47
C GLY A 277 27.80 14.61 -21.52
N LEU A 278 27.56 14.57 -20.21
CA LEU A 278 28.62 14.73 -19.19
C LEU A 278 29.53 13.49 -19.09
N LEU A 279 28.95 12.30 -19.16
CA LEU A 279 29.68 11.04 -18.97
C LEU A 279 30.19 10.43 -20.29
N GLY A 280 29.78 10.96 -21.44
CA GLY A 280 30.14 10.41 -22.74
C GLY A 280 29.56 9.01 -23.00
N VAL A 281 28.42 8.68 -22.38
CA VAL A 281 27.77 7.36 -22.49
C VAL A 281 26.52 7.41 -23.37
N GLY A 282 26.13 6.26 -23.91
CA GLY A 282 24.94 6.14 -24.75
C GLY A 282 23.63 6.41 -23.98
N PRO A 283 22.52 6.72 -24.68
CA PRO A 283 21.26 7.14 -24.04
C PRO A 283 20.69 6.16 -23.01
N ILE A 284 20.77 4.86 -23.28
CA ILE A 284 20.27 3.81 -22.36
C ILE A 284 21.09 3.80 -21.07
N VAL A 285 22.41 3.87 -21.18
CA VAL A 285 23.29 3.89 -19.99
C VAL A 285 23.07 5.17 -19.20
N ALA A 286 22.95 6.32 -19.89
CA ALA A 286 22.68 7.59 -19.25
C ALA A 286 21.33 7.60 -18.51
N PHE A 287 20.32 6.98 -19.11
CA PHE A 287 19.00 6.79 -18.52
C PHE A 287 19.06 5.95 -17.24
N VAL A 288 19.71 4.78 -17.30
CA VAL A 288 19.88 3.90 -16.13
C VAL A 288 20.67 4.60 -15.01
N VAL A 289 21.77 5.29 -15.35
CA VAL A 289 22.56 6.06 -14.38
C VAL A 289 21.71 7.13 -13.71
N TYR A 290 20.91 7.87 -14.48
CA TYR A 290 20.00 8.86 -13.94
C TYR A 290 18.98 8.25 -12.97
N VAL A 291 18.29 7.17 -13.37
CA VAL A 291 17.29 6.49 -12.53
C VAL A 291 17.93 5.99 -11.24
N VAL A 292 19.05 5.26 -11.33
CA VAL A 292 19.76 4.74 -10.16
C VAL A 292 20.24 5.85 -9.23
N ALA A 293 20.72 6.97 -9.78
CA ALA A 293 21.13 8.11 -8.96
C ALA A 293 19.93 8.78 -8.27
N PHE A 294 18.83 8.99 -8.99
CA PHE A 294 17.63 9.62 -8.44
C PHE A 294 16.99 8.75 -7.35
N ASP A 295 16.71 7.49 -7.68
CA ASP A 295 16.13 6.52 -6.75
C ASP A 295 17.10 6.20 -5.61
N GLY A 296 18.42 6.29 -5.83
CA GLY A 296 19.43 6.19 -4.78
C GLY A 296 19.33 7.32 -3.76
N VAL A 297 19.04 8.55 -4.19
CA VAL A 297 18.83 9.69 -3.28
C VAL A 297 17.52 9.55 -2.50
N ALA A 298 16.41 9.26 -3.19
CA ALA A 298 15.11 9.08 -2.54
C ALA A 298 15.10 7.85 -1.62
N GLY A 299 15.68 6.74 -2.07
CA GLY A 299 15.86 5.51 -1.32
C GLY A 299 16.80 5.70 -0.15
N GLY A 300 17.90 6.44 -0.32
CA GLY A 300 18.80 6.83 0.76
C GLY A 300 18.10 7.60 1.87
N PHE A 301 17.19 8.52 1.52
CA PHE A 301 16.35 9.21 2.52
C PHE A 301 15.50 8.21 3.34
N LEU A 302 14.84 7.26 2.70
CA LEU A 302 14.05 6.23 3.39
C LEU A 302 14.94 5.29 4.23
N VAL A 303 16.07 4.85 3.69
CA VAL A 303 17.03 3.97 4.37
C VAL A 303 17.57 4.64 5.64
N LEU A 304 17.87 5.94 5.61
CA LEU A 304 18.31 6.67 6.81
C LEU A 304 17.21 6.68 7.90
N LYS A 305 15.94 6.82 7.52
CA LYS A 305 14.82 6.73 8.48
C LYS A 305 14.70 5.34 9.10
N LEU A 306 14.74 4.30 8.26
CA LEU A 306 14.69 2.92 8.73
C LEU A 306 15.91 2.53 9.57
N TYR A 307 17.09 3.05 9.22
CA TYR A 307 18.31 2.87 10.00
C TYR A 307 18.18 3.50 11.39
N ASN A 308 17.72 4.75 11.47
CA ASN A 308 17.53 5.43 12.76
C ASN A 308 16.50 4.71 13.63
N TYR A 309 15.42 4.20 13.03
CA TYR A 309 14.44 3.38 13.76
C TYR A 309 15.07 2.09 14.29
N ARG A 310 15.80 1.36 13.44
CA ARG A 310 16.48 0.11 13.82
C ARG A 310 17.53 0.34 14.90
N ASP A 311 18.29 1.43 14.81
CA ASP A 311 19.27 1.81 15.82
C ASP A 311 18.60 2.07 17.17
N ALA A 312 17.51 2.85 17.18
CA ALA A 312 16.72 3.08 18.39
C ALA A 312 16.15 1.77 18.96
N TYR A 313 15.56 0.92 18.11
CA TYR A 313 15.03 -0.40 18.50
C TYR A 313 16.07 -1.27 19.21
N ASN A 314 17.31 -1.30 18.70
CA ASN A 314 18.39 -2.06 19.32
C ASN A 314 18.93 -1.37 20.59
N ARG A 315 18.99 -0.03 20.61
CA ARG A 315 19.51 0.75 21.74
C ARG A 315 18.66 0.57 22.99
N VAL A 316 17.34 0.49 22.83
CA VAL A 316 16.39 0.32 23.94
C VAL A 316 16.04 -1.16 24.21
N ASP A 317 16.68 -2.11 23.50
CA ASP A 317 16.42 -3.56 23.59
C ASP A 317 14.92 -3.92 23.45
N ALA A 318 14.22 -3.24 22.54
CA ALA A 318 12.77 -3.33 22.38
C ALA A 318 12.26 -4.77 22.10
N GLY A 319 13.14 -5.64 21.58
CA GLY A 319 12.83 -7.03 21.30
C GLY A 319 12.69 -7.93 22.55
N ARG A 320 13.26 -7.53 23.70
CA ARG A 320 13.13 -8.31 24.96
C ARG A 320 11.90 -7.94 25.79
N THR A 321 11.40 -6.73 25.65
CA THR A 321 10.23 -6.19 26.37
C THR A 321 8.89 -6.58 25.74
N TYR A 322 8.89 -7.26 24.59
CA TYR A 322 7.68 -7.73 23.91
C TYR A 322 7.33 -9.15 24.37
N ASP A 323 6.45 -9.24 25.37
CA ASP A 323 5.70 -10.47 25.67
C ASP A 323 4.30 -10.35 25.04
N PRO A 324 4.01 -11.06 23.94
CA PRO A 324 2.69 -11.02 23.29
C PRO A 324 1.58 -11.64 24.15
N ASP A 325 1.93 -12.37 25.21
CA ASP A 325 1.01 -13.02 26.15
C ASP A 325 0.91 -12.28 27.50
N ALA A 326 1.62 -11.15 27.68
CA ALA A 326 1.56 -10.37 28.91
C ALA A 326 0.15 -9.75 29.09
N PRO A 327 -0.48 -9.90 30.28
CA PRO A 327 -1.77 -9.27 30.55
C PRO A 327 -1.64 -7.75 30.44
N VAL A 328 -2.62 -7.12 29.78
CA VAL A 328 -2.76 -5.66 29.75
C VAL A 328 -2.78 -5.16 31.19
N ASP A 329 -1.81 -4.32 31.56
CA ASP A 329 -1.70 -3.81 32.92
C ASP A 329 -2.93 -2.95 33.23
N ALA A 330 -3.78 -3.46 34.14
CA ALA A 330 -5.01 -2.79 34.55
C ALA A 330 -4.76 -1.44 35.25
N THR A 331 -3.52 -1.13 35.62
CA THR A 331 -3.16 0.18 36.18
C THR A 331 -3.03 1.29 35.12
N GLU A 332 -2.96 0.95 33.83
CA GLU A 332 -3.04 1.92 32.72
C GLU A 332 -4.50 2.25 32.29
N ILE A 333 -5.48 1.55 32.89
CA ILE A 333 -6.91 1.80 32.68
C ILE A 333 -7.31 3.01 33.51
N ASP A 334 -7.55 4.11 32.81
CA ASP A 334 -8.11 5.33 33.40
C ASP A 334 -9.56 5.06 33.82
N PRO A 335 -9.92 5.20 35.12
CA PRO A 335 -11.27 4.95 35.60
C PRO A 335 -12.33 5.91 35.02
N SER A 336 -11.95 6.92 34.23
CA SER A 336 -12.91 7.80 33.55
C SER A 336 -13.51 7.20 32.27
N THR A 337 -13.03 6.07 31.77
CA THR A 337 -13.60 5.40 30.59
C THR A 337 -14.49 4.23 31.01
N ASN A 338 -15.80 4.40 30.82
CA ASN A 338 -16.82 3.38 31.09
C ASN A 338 -16.83 2.33 29.97
N ASP A 339 -15.75 1.55 29.85
CA ASP A 339 -15.64 0.44 28.90
C ASP A 339 -15.71 -0.89 29.67
N ASP A 340 -16.71 -1.72 29.35
CA ASP A 340 -16.83 -3.08 29.89
C ASP A 340 -15.61 -3.94 29.49
N PRO A 341 -15.05 -4.77 30.38
CA PRO A 341 -13.87 -5.57 30.08
C PRO A 341 -14.16 -6.62 29.01
N ILE A 342 -13.36 -6.62 27.94
CA ILE A 342 -13.34 -7.69 26.93
C ILE A 342 -12.78 -8.95 27.58
N ALA A 343 -13.58 -10.03 27.60
CA ALA A 343 -13.21 -11.29 28.22
C ALA A 343 -12.00 -11.96 27.52
N PRO A 344 -11.03 -12.51 28.27
CA PRO A 344 -9.91 -13.23 27.69
C PRO A 344 -10.33 -14.66 27.33
N GLY A 345 -10.27 -15.01 26.04
CA GLY A 345 -10.48 -16.39 25.62
C GLY A 345 -10.91 -16.58 24.16
N ALA A 346 -10.01 -16.35 23.20
CA ALA A 346 -10.11 -16.98 21.89
C ALA A 346 -9.08 -18.11 21.83
N LYS A 347 -9.55 -19.34 22.08
CA LYS A 347 -8.74 -20.56 22.10
C LYS A 347 -7.99 -20.75 20.78
N ARG A 348 -6.66 -20.88 20.88
CA ARG A 348 -5.78 -21.41 19.84
C ARG A 348 -6.06 -22.92 19.71
N ALA A 349 -6.54 -23.36 18.55
CA ALA A 349 -6.66 -24.78 18.24
C ALA A 349 -5.24 -25.36 18.07
N GLN A 350 -4.76 -26.05 19.10
CA GLN A 350 -3.62 -26.96 19.01
C GLN A 350 -4.13 -28.34 18.58
N SER A 351 -3.63 -28.82 17.45
CA SER A 351 -3.55 -30.26 17.17
C SER A 351 -2.28 -30.49 16.35
N ALA A 352 -1.14 -30.44 17.04
CA ALA A 352 0.04 -31.20 16.67
C ALA A 352 0.05 -32.42 17.60
N GLN A 353 -0.17 -33.58 17.00
CA GLN A 353 -0.34 -34.86 17.65
C GLN A 353 1.00 -35.58 17.60
N GLU A 354 1.64 -35.75 18.76
CA GLU A 354 2.70 -36.74 18.97
C GLU A 354 2.83 -37.01 20.47
N ALA A 355 2.35 -38.17 20.91
CA ALA A 355 2.91 -38.89 22.03
C ALA A 355 2.51 -40.37 21.89
N ASP A 356 3.57 -41.15 21.71
CA ASP A 356 3.68 -42.59 21.61
C ASP A 356 3.29 -43.29 22.93
N GLU A 357 3.20 -44.63 22.87
CA GLU A 357 3.11 -45.60 23.97
C GLU A 357 1.71 -45.93 24.54
N SER A 358 1.06 -46.95 23.97
CA SER A 358 0.81 -48.19 24.74
C SER A 358 0.43 -49.36 23.83
N THR A 359 1.33 -50.34 23.78
CA THR A 359 1.11 -51.72 23.32
C THR A 359 0.10 -52.45 24.21
N ALA A 360 -0.96 -53.03 23.64
CA ALA A 360 -1.60 -54.29 24.10
C ALA A 360 -2.63 -54.82 23.08
N THR A 361 -2.13 -55.57 22.09
CA THR A 361 -2.63 -56.85 21.57
C THR A 361 -4.11 -57.28 21.74
N TRP A 362 -4.73 -57.48 20.57
CA TRP A 362 -5.52 -58.64 20.06
C TRP A 362 -6.80 -59.14 20.77
N GLY A 363 -7.86 -59.28 19.96
CA GLY A 363 -8.96 -60.22 20.22
C GLY A 363 -10.16 -59.97 19.31
N THR A 364 -10.32 -60.81 18.30
CA THR A 364 -11.35 -60.83 17.27
C THR A 364 -12.69 -61.42 17.75
N ASP A 365 -13.69 -61.29 16.86
CA ASP A 365 -14.80 -62.23 16.60
C ASP A 365 -16.23 -61.85 17.04
N ASP A 366 -17.07 -61.79 15.98
CA ASP A 366 -18.42 -62.32 15.81
C ASP A 366 -19.59 -61.81 16.65
N ALA A 367 -20.61 -61.26 15.96
CA ALA A 367 -21.98 -61.81 15.97
C ALA A 367 -22.91 -61.06 15.00
N GLU A 368 -23.49 -61.82 14.08
CA GLU A 368 -24.71 -61.51 13.32
C GLU A 368 -25.90 -61.19 14.25
N THR A 369 -26.85 -60.36 13.78
CA THR A 369 -28.29 -60.71 13.82
C THR A 369 -29.10 -59.84 12.85
N ASP A 370 -29.89 -60.56 12.06
CA ASP A 370 -30.99 -60.23 11.15
C ASP A 370 -32.04 -59.20 11.61
N ALA A 371 -32.58 -58.47 10.62
CA ALA A 371 -34.01 -58.34 10.25
C ALA A 371 -34.13 -57.08 9.35
N GLY A 372 -34.44 -57.13 8.05
CA GLY A 372 -35.53 -57.85 7.39
C GLY A 372 -36.72 -56.89 7.27
N TRP A 373 -36.98 -56.35 6.06
CA TRP A 373 -38.29 -56.12 5.41
C TRP A 373 -38.11 -55.30 4.12
N GLU A 374 -38.29 -56.01 3.00
CA GLU A 374 -38.84 -55.61 1.68
C GLU A 374 -39.88 -54.47 1.73
N SER A 375 -40.23 -53.73 0.67
CA SER A 375 -39.86 -53.67 -0.76
C SER A 375 -40.67 -52.53 -1.41
N THR A 376 -40.18 -51.99 -2.54
CA THR A 376 -40.93 -51.48 -3.73
C THR A 376 -41.88 -50.28 -3.53
N VAL A 377 -41.90 -49.23 -4.38
CA VAL A 377 -42.29 -49.11 -5.81
C VAL A 377 -41.96 -47.63 -6.18
N GLU A 378 -41.17 -47.33 -7.23
CA GLU A 378 -41.60 -46.77 -8.55
C GLU A 378 -42.58 -45.58 -8.44
N ASP A 379 -42.56 -44.50 -9.22
CA ASP A 379 -41.85 -44.15 -10.44
C ASP A 379 -42.10 -42.65 -10.75
N ASP A 380 -41.34 -42.17 -11.73
CA ASP A 380 -41.68 -41.16 -12.74
C ASP A 380 -41.55 -39.65 -12.49
N ASP A 381 -40.59 -39.08 -13.25
CA ASP A 381 -40.77 -38.12 -14.36
C ASP A 381 -41.61 -36.85 -14.11
N SER A 382 -41.27 -35.65 -14.58
CA SER A 382 -40.46 -35.12 -15.68
C SER A 382 -40.43 -33.58 -15.45
N GLY A 383 -39.42 -32.81 -15.84
CA GLY A 383 -39.14 -32.40 -17.20
C GLY A 383 -39.09 -30.85 -17.30
N TRP A 384 -38.16 -30.37 -18.14
CA TRP A 384 -37.89 -29.00 -18.62
C TRP A 384 -36.84 -28.16 -17.89
#